data_AF-A0A9C8I7X4-F1
#
_entry.id   AF-A0A9C8I7X4-F1
#
_cell.length_a   1.000
_cell.length_b   1.000
_cell.length_c   1.000
_cell.angle_alpha   90.00
_cell.angle_beta   90.00
_cell.angle_gamma   90.00
#
_symmetry.space_group_name_H-M   'P 1'
#
loop_
_entity.id
_entity.type
_entity.pdbx_description
1 polymer ?
#
loop_
_entity_poly.entity_id
_entity_poly.type
_entity_poly.pdbx_seq_one_letter_code
_entity_poly.pdbx_strand_id
1 'polypeptide(L)'
;QLNEIISEIRLINSKIAAYIEEIVNNARVLTTTLAMFAVRDLIFNFSFDSVIIDEASMASFPNVLATGACTKKRISMFGDFRQLPPICSLQNECAQKWLARDLFDIAGIKNKIDLGMNDPRVTMLDIQYRMVSEIAAVVNHFAYSGRLKNGNPDRSNQSFNVRNFPPAENNAVVLLDISNLRSACMKKPGENSHSRYNPLSIALTSCLALKASKLGLKNMAVINPYKYHSFITSRLFSDIPRLKGVLAATVHKSQGSEKDCIFFDLTDAWPLDEASMLTGKKSDKALRMINVAISRARGKLVFIADCDSVKNRPIIDRLIDLLHEYGTVLKPSPDDLHALVGNKPFSWLSDWNSTQKSLIEDLENLKCPVAISLPKGFAISPELNDALARHDRNGFAVKIFRHPLDRNSLANPGKFDSTKKGHKAWFWAWLRQKKLYIGSYSTDGAFCLISDFKLMKSFVQPVTGLRYAKQILSVEQIRQLNHIFGTCPNCHAQRKPLHDNKLIKLTCGKNNNCPEVGISLEQLESAIRILDVPCKKCESQAVAKMRKNNTAYMSCPNFNKDCDGWPYYLTDCL
;
A
#
# COMPACT_ATOMS: atom_id res chain seq x y z
N GLN A 1 -7.81 7.39 47.68
CA GLN A 1 -7.32 6.52 46.59
C GLN A 1 -7.30 7.22 45.22
N LEU A 2 -8.42 7.40 44.49
CA LEU A 2 -8.37 8.04 43.15
C LEU A 2 -7.80 9.47 43.17
N ASN A 3 -8.20 10.29 44.15
CA ASN A 3 -7.69 11.66 44.30
C ASN A 3 -6.20 11.72 44.70
N GLU A 4 -5.72 10.73 45.48
CA GLU A 4 -4.30 10.61 45.82
C GLU A 4 -3.47 10.27 44.59
N ILE A 5 -3.91 9.29 43.79
CA ILE A 5 -3.26 8.94 42.53
C ILE A 5 -3.21 10.14 41.57
N ILE A 6 -4.31 10.91 41.47
CA ILE A 6 -4.34 12.14 40.65
C ILE A 6 -3.33 13.17 41.17
N SER A 7 -3.19 13.33 42.48
CA SER A 7 -2.21 14.26 43.08
C SER A 7 -0.76 13.82 42.83
N GLU A 8 -0.47 12.51 42.94
CA GLU A 8 0.85 11.96 42.61
C GLU A 8 1.21 12.15 41.15
N ILE A 9 0.26 11.89 40.22
CA ILE A 9 0.45 12.14 38.79
C ILE A 9 0.78 13.63 38.53
N ARG A 10 0.07 14.55 39.18
CA ARG A 10 0.35 16.00 39.05
C ARG A 10 1.74 16.35 39.56
N LEU A 11 2.15 15.81 40.70
CA LEU A 11 3.48 16.04 41.26
C LEU A 11 4.59 15.51 40.35
N ILE A 12 4.41 14.30 39.82
CA ILE A 12 5.37 13.70 38.88
C ILE A 12 5.46 14.52 37.60
N ASN A 13 4.33 14.93 37.02
CA ASN A 13 4.31 15.77 35.82
C ASN A 13 4.99 17.13 36.05
N SER A 14 4.82 17.73 37.23
CA SER A 14 5.51 18.97 37.62
C SER A 14 7.03 18.77 37.69
N LYS A 15 7.49 17.68 38.34
CA LYS A 15 8.93 17.33 38.38
C LYS A 15 9.49 17.11 36.98
N ILE A 16 8.77 16.38 36.13
CA ILE A 16 9.18 16.16 34.73
C ILE A 16 9.30 17.49 33.98
N ALA A 17 8.35 18.41 34.15
CA ALA A 17 8.40 19.72 33.49
C ALA A 17 9.64 20.53 33.92
N ALA A 18 9.94 20.56 35.22
CA ALA A 18 11.13 21.23 35.75
C ALA A 18 12.44 20.63 35.20
N TYR A 19 12.53 19.29 35.14
CA TYR A 19 13.69 18.62 34.54
C TYR A 19 13.84 18.94 33.04
N ILE A 20 12.73 18.99 32.29
CA ILE A 20 12.78 19.36 30.86
C ILE A 20 13.27 20.80 30.69
N GLU A 21 12.79 21.73 31.52
CA GLU A 21 13.22 23.12 31.50
C GLU A 21 14.72 23.26 31.81
N GLU A 22 15.22 22.57 32.83
CA GLU A 22 16.64 22.52 33.14
C GLU A 22 17.48 21.97 31.96
N ILE A 23 17.02 20.88 31.33
CA ILE A 23 17.70 20.29 30.17
C ILE A 23 17.73 21.29 29.00
N VAL A 24 16.60 21.95 28.70
CA VAL A 24 16.50 22.91 27.59
C VAL A 24 17.39 24.12 27.84
N ASN A 25 17.38 24.68 29.06
CA ASN A 25 18.20 25.84 29.43
C ASN A 25 19.71 25.54 29.36
N ASN A 26 20.11 24.31 29.66
CA ASN A 26 21.50 23.87 29.61
C ASN A 26 21.94 23.32 28.24
N ALA A 27 21.01 23.13 27.31
CA ALA A 27 21.31 22.58 25.99
C ALA A 27 22.10 23.58 25.12
N ARG A 28 23.25 23.15 24.59
CA ARG A 28 24.00 23.94 23.59
C ARG A 28 23.35 23.92 22.22
N VAL A 29 22.65 22.82 21.90
CA VAL A 29 21.95 22.61 20.63
C VAL A 29 20.61 21.95 20.96
N LEU A 30 19.54 22.55 20.46
CA LEU A 30 18.19 22.00 20.56
C LEU A 30 17.71 21.60 19.17
N THR A 31 17.35 20.33 19.01
CA THR A 31 16.77 19.81 17.76
C THR A 31 15.29 19.52 17.96
N THR A 32 14.44 20.07 17.09
CA THR A 32 12.99 19.86 17.15
C THR A 32 12.39 19.97 15.76
N THR A 33 11.16 19.46 15.58
CA THR A 33 10.40 19.75 14.36
C THR A 33 9.77 21.14 14.47
N LEU A 34 9.50 21.80 13.35
CA LEU A 34 8.84 23.11 13.35
C LEU A 34 7.45 23.07 14.02
N ALA A 35 6.74 21.93 13.91
CA ALA A 35 5.46 21.74 14.57
C ALA A 35 5.61 21.68 16.10
N MET A 36 6.60 20.93 16.59
CA MET A 36 6.86 20.84 18.03
C MET A 36 7.38 22.16 18.60
N PHE A 37 8.20 22.89 17.83
CA PHE A 37 8.65 24.24 18.15
C PHE A 37 7.46 25.19 18.39
N ALA A 38 6.50 25.23 17.47
CA ALA A 38 5.37 26.17 17.53
C ALA A 38 4.36 25.85 18.64
N VAL A 39 4.32 24.61 19.15
CA VAL A 39 3.30 24.15 20.12
C VAL A 39 3.86 24.08 21.55
N ARG A 40 5.18 24.08 21.74
CA ARG A 40 5.81 23.99 23.06
C ARG A 40 6.25 25.37 23.54
N ASP A 41 5.47 25.98 24.43
CA ASP A 41 5.76 27.31 25.00
C ASP A 41 7.18 27.45 25.55
N LEU A 42 7.67 26.41 26.25
CA LEU A 42 9.04 26.36 26.77
C LEU A 42 10.10 26.60 25.68
N ILE A 43 9.88 26.05 24.49
CA ILE A 43 10.81 26.16 23.36
C ILE A 43 10.54 27.46 22.59
N PHE A 44 9.27 27.78 22.37
CA PHE A 44 8.84 28.94 21.59
C PHE A 44 9.29 30.26 22.23
N ASN A 45 9.22 30.35 23.56
CA ASN A 45 9.64 31.53 24.31
C ASN A 45 11.16 31.60 24.53
N PHE A 46 11.91 30.56 24.12
CA PHE A 46 13.35 30.57 24.19
C PHE A 46 13.94 31.41 23.06
N SER A 47 15.01 32.15 23.35
CA SER A 47 15.73 32.93 22.34
C SER A 47 16.98 32.21 21.87
N PHE A 48 17.13 32.06 20.56
CA PHE A 48 18.27 31.37 19.95
C PHE A 48 19.21 32.36 19.27
N ASP A 49 20.53 32.24 19.48
CA ASP A 49 21.50 33.04 18.72
C ASP A 49 21.46 32.69 17.23
N SER A 50 21.33 31.40 16.92
CA SER A 50 21.37 30.85 15.57
C SER A 50 20.31 29.78 15.41
N VAL A 51 19.57 29.83 14.31
CA VAL A 51 18.60 28.80 13.92
C VAL A 51 19.00 28.20 12.58
N ILE A 52 18.95 26.87 12.50
CA ILE A 52 19.14 26.12 11.27
C ILE A 52 17.83 25.41 10.95
N ILE A 53 17.27 25.68 9.76
CA ILE A 53 16.09 25.00 9.25
C ILE A 53 16.51 24.11 8.09
N ASP A 54 16.42 22.81 8.29
CA ASP A 54 16.60 21.82 7.22
C ASP A 54 15.26 21.48 6.56
N GLU A 55 15.30 21.02 5.30
CA GLU A 55 14.11 20.74 4.47
C GLU A 55 13.11 21.93 4.42
N ALA A 56 13.63 23.15 4.36
CA ALA A 56 12.84 24.39 4.39
C ALA A 56 11.82 24.52 3.24
N SER A 57 12.01 23.79 2.14
CA SER A 57 11.04 23.72 1.04
C SER A 57 9.74 22.98 1.39
N MET A 58 9.74 22.15 2.43
CA MET A 58 8.53 21.50 2.94
C MET A 58 7.79 22.31 4.00
N ALA A 59 8.44 23.32 4.56
CA ALA A 59 7.89 24.08 5.67
C ALA A 59 6.91 25.13 5.15
N SER A 60 5.72 25.20 5.75
CA SER A 60 4.81 26.32 5.51
C SER A 60 5.46 27.61 6.01
N PHE A 61 5.24 28.69 5.28
CA PHE A 61 5.84 29.98 5.60
C PHE A 61 5.53 30.50 7.02
N PRO A 62 4.32 30.33 7.59
CA PRO A 62 4.06 30.72 8.97
C PRO A 62 4.98 30.02 9.99
N ASN A 63 5.28 28.74 9.79
CA ASN A 63 6.19 28.01 10.69
C ASN A 63 7.62 28.56 10.58
N VAL A 64 8.07 28.83 9.36
CA VAL A 64 9.37 29.45 9.10
C VAL A 64 9.47 30.82 9.76
N LEU A 65 8.43 31.65 9.62
CA LEU A 65 8.35 32.99 10.20
C LEU A 65 8.40 32.93 11.73
N ALA A 66 7.62 32.03 12.33
CA ALA A 66 7.60 31.81 13.78
C ALA A 66 8.99 31.44 14.31
N THR A 67 9.70 30.53 13.65
CA THR A 67 11.07 30.16 14.06
C THR A 67 12.07 31.30 13.83
N GLY A 68 11.90 32.08 12.76
CA GLY A 68 12.70 33.28 12.51
C GLY A 68 12.54 34.34 13.59
N ALA A 69 11.33 34.52 14.13
CA ALA A 69 11.04 35.51 15.17
C ALA A 69 11.78 35.25 16.49
N CYS A 70 12.17 34.00 16.78
CA CYS A 70 12.88 33.63 18.00
C CYS A 70 14.42 33.67 17.85
N THR A 71 14.92 34.16 16.71
CA THR A 71 16.35 34.20 16.38
C THR A 71 16.96 35.58 16.62
N LYS A 72 18.08 35.65 17.34
CA LYS A 72 18.78 36.91 17.68
C LYS A 72 19.80 37.36 16.64
N LYS A 73 20.57 36.45 16.04
CA LYS A 73 21.71 36.83 15.17
C LYS A 73 21.55 36.34 13.74
N ARG A 74 21.26 35.05 13.53
CA ARG A 74 21.28 34.46 12.18
C ARG A 74 20.34 33.28 12.01
N ILE A 75 19.69 33.22 10.85
CA ILE A 75 18.91 32.07 10.40
C ILE A 75 19.58 31.50 9.15
N SER A 76 19.80 30.19 9.12
CA SER A 76 20.34 29.46 7.98
C SER A 76 19.31 28.42 7.53
N MET A 77 19.06 28.36 6.23
CA MET A 77 17.97 27.56 5.69
C MET A 77 18.48 26.69 4.57
N PHE A 78 18.24 25.39 4.69
CA PHE A 78 18.61 24.38 3.72
C PHE A 78 17.33 23.78 3.17
N GLY A 79 17.24 23.64 1.86
CA GLY A 79 16.06 23.11 1.23
C GLY A 79 16.17 23.14 -0.28
N ASP A 80 15.30 22.38 -0.91
CA ASP A 80 15.26 22.24 -2.36
C ASP A 80 13.84 22.50 -2.85
N PHE A 81 13.63 23.67 -3.45
CA PHE A 81 12.35 24.07 -4.03
C PHE A 81 12.02 23.33 -5.34
N ARG A 82 12.88 22.42 -5.80
CA ARG A 82 12.57 21.40 -6.82
C ARG A 82 12.13 20.07 -6.22
N GLN A 83 12.12 19.92 -4.89
CA GLN A 83 11.55 18.77 -4.18
C GLN A 83 10.19 19.12 -3.55
N LEU A 84 9.70 18.32 -2.60
CA LEU A 84 8.32 18.39 -2.11
C LEU A 84 7.98 19.77 -1.49
N PRO A 85 6.85 20.39 -1.90
CA PRO A 85 6.34 21.61 -1.28
C PRO A 85 5.65 21.32 0.07
N PRO A 86 5.22 22.35 0.80
CA PRO A 86 4.39 22.20 1.99
C PRO A 86 3.06 21.49 1.67
N ILE A 87 2.59 20.67 2.60
CA ILE A 87 1.34 19.93 2.45
C ILE A 87 0.17 20.81 2.90
N CYS A 88 -0.66 21.22 1.94
CA CYS A 88 -1.92 21.92 2.20
C CYS A 88 -3.11 21.15 1.59
N SER A 89 -4.08 20.75 2.42
CA SER A 89 -5.29 20.05 2.00
C SER A 89 -6.41 21.02 1.60
N LEU A 90 -6.45 22.21 2.19
CA LEU A 90 -7.50 23.22 2.00
C LEU A 90 -7.32 23.95 0.67
N GLN A 91 -8.39 24.07 -0.12
CA GLN A 91 -8.34 24.71 -1.44
C GLN A 91 -8.68 26.21 -1.44
N ASN A 92 -9.00 26.81 -0.29
CA ASN A 92 -9.30 28.23 -0.22
C ASN A 92 -8.04 29.09 -0.49
N GLU A 93 -8.25 30.30 -1.01
CA GLU A 93 -7.19 31.19 -1.46
C GLU A 93 -6.17 31.52 -0.36
N CYS A 94 -6.64 31.82 0.85
CA CYS A 94 -5.78 32.15 1.98
C CYS A 94 -4.84 30.99 2.35
N ALA A 95 -5.38 29.76 2.42
CA ALA A 95 -4.60 28.56 2.71
C ALA A 95 -3.61 28.24 1.57
N GLN A 96 -4.02 28.39 0.31
CA GLN A 96 -3.10 28.21 -0.83
C GLN A 96 -1.99 29.26 -0.82
N LYS A 97 -2.29 30.51 -0.47
CA LYS A 97 -1.30 31.59 -0.40
C LYS A 97 -0.26 31.38 0.70
N TRP A 98 -0.69 31.00 1.90
CA TRP A 98 0.19 30.99 3.08
C TRP A 98 0.67 29.61 3.52
N LEU A 99 -0.10 28.54 3.26
CA LEU A 99 0.21 27.20 3.74
C LEU A 99 0.69 26.24 2.65
N ALA A 100 0.41 26.54 1.37
CA ALA A 100 0.83 25.69 0.25
C ALA A 100 2.11 26.13 -0.44
N ARG A 101 2.62 27.33 -0.12
CA ARG A 101 3.83 27.93 -0.71
C ARG A 101 5.00 27.86 0.27
N ASP A 102 6.16 27.48 -0.25
CA ASP A 102 7.41 27.51 0.49
C ASP A 102 8.03 28.92 0.50
N LEU A 103 9.05 29.12 1.32
CA LEU A 103 9.75 30.40 1.43
C LEU A 103 10.37 30.84 0.09
N PHE A 104 10.92 29.90 -0.68
CA PHE A 104 11.61 30.22 -1.94
C PHE A 104 10.65 30.77 -2.99
N ASP A 105 9.43 30.24 -3.02
CA ASP A 105 8.33 30.76 -3.84
C ASP A 105 7.87 32.15 -3.34
N ILE A 106 7.59 32.30 -2.04
CA ILE A 106 7.14 33.59 -1.47
C ILE A 106 8.17 34.70 -1.66
N ALA A 107 9.47 34.38 -1.54
CA ALA A 107 10.57 35.32 -1.75
C ALA A 107 10.84 35.64 -3.22
N GLY A 108 10.13 35.01 -4.17
CA GLY A 108 10.30 35.16 -5.61
C GLY A 108 11.60 34.54 -6.15
N ILE A 109 12.32 33.76 -5.34
CA ILE A 109 13.59 33.13 -5.71
C ILE A 109 13.36 32.11 -6.82
N LYS A 110 12.38 31.22 -6.61
CA LYS A 110 12.05 30.16 -7.57
C LYS A 110 11.84 30.72 -8.99
N ASN A 111 10.99 31.75 -9.12
CA ASN A 111 10.68 32.35 -10.42
C ASN A 111 11.91 32.96 -11.10
N LYS A 112 12.79 33.64 -10.36
CA LYS A 112 14.05 34.17 -10.92
C LYS A 112 14.96 33.06 -11.42
N ILE A 113 15.13 31.99 -10.63
CA ILE A 113 15.94 30.83 -11.01
C ILE A 113 15.35 30.14 -12.26
N ASP A 114 14.03 30.02 -12.34
CA ASP A 114 13.31 29.49 -13.50
C ASP A 114 13.54 30.31 -14.78
N LEU A 115 13.69 31.64 -14.65
CA LEU A 115 14.05 32.54 -15.75
C LEU A 115 15.56 32.55 -16.08
N GLY A 116 16.35 31.70 -15.42
CA GLY A 116 17.80 31.63 -15.64
C GLY A 116 18.61 32.71 -14.93
N MET A 117 17.97 33.51 -14.06
CA MET A 117 18.65 34.52 -13.25
C MET A 117 19.22 33.91 -11.97
N ASN A 118 20.24 34.54 -11.40
CA ASN A 118 20.74 34.22 -10.06
C ASN A 118 20.04 35.09 -9.01
N ASP A 119 19.92 34.61 -7.76
CA ASP A 119 19.46 35.42 -6.63
C ASP A 119 20.50 35.35 -5.50
N PRO A 120 21.02 36.48 -5.01
CA PRO A 120 22.12 36.50 -4.02
C PRO A 120 21.74 35.89 -2.66
N ARG A 121 20.45 35.65 -2.42
CA ARG A 121 19.95 35.03 -1.18
C ARG A 121 20.03 33.49 -1.21
N VAL A 122 20.34 32.88 -2.36
CA VAL A 122 20.39 31.42 -2.51
C VAL A 122 21.67 30.99 -3.21
N THR A 123 22.29 29.94 -2.69
CA THR A 123 23.43 29.28 -3.32
C THR A 123 23.09 27.82 -3.55
N MET A 124 23.19 27.37 -4.80
CA MET A 124 23.01 25.96 -5.15
C MET A 124 24.28 25.19 -4.85
N LEU A 125 24.16 24.10 -4.06
CA LEU A 125 25.20 23.09 -3.97
C LEU A 125 25.07 22.19 -5.20
N ASP A 126 25.97 22.36 -6.17
CA ASP A 126 25.83 21.78 -7.51
C ASP A 126 26.51 20.41 -7.66
N ILE A 127 27.26 19.93 -6.66
CA ILE A 127 27.95 18.63 -6.71
C ILE A 127 27.15 17.55 -5.97
N GLN A 128 26.70 16.52 -6.69
CA GLN A 128 25.99 15.37 -6.15
C GLN A 128 26.93 14.18 -5.91
N TYR A 129 26.73 13.46 -4.80
CA TYR A 129 27.54 12.30 -4.41
C TYR A 129 26.72 11.01 -4.21
N ARG A 130 25.41 11.05 -4.46
CA ARG A 130 24.48 9.95 -4.14
C ARG A 130 24.35 8.95 -5.28
N MET A 131 24.02 9.47 -6.45
CA MET A 131 23.51 8.73 -7.60
C MET A 131 24.67 8.34 -8.52
N VAL A 132 24.57 7.17 -9.15
CA VAL A 132 25.38 6.86 -10.32
C VAL A 132 25.06 7.81 -11.47
N SER A 133 26.03 8.01 -12.38
CA SER A 133 26.00 9.04 -13.42
C SER A 133 24.74 9.01 -14.29
N GLU A 134 24.24 7.83 -14.64
CA GLU A 134 23.06 7.62 -15.48
C GLU A 134 21.78 8.11 -14.77
N ILE A 135 21.60 7.74 -13.50
CA ILE A 135 20.47 8.22 -12.68
C ILE A 135 20.60 9.74 -12.47
N ALA A 136 21.81 10.22 -12.14
CA ALA A 136 22.08 11.63 -11.95
C ALA A 136 21.74 12.45 -13.20
N ALA A 137 22.04 11.95 -14.39
CA ALA A 137 21.72 12.61 -15.65
C ALA A 137 20.21 12.76 -15.85
N VAL A 138 19.42 11.71 -15.59
CA VAL A 138 17.94 11.78 -15.63
C VAL A 138 17.44 12.85 -14.66
N VAL A 139 17.87 12.81 -13.39
CA VAL A 139 17.46 13.79 -12.37
C VAL A 139 17.84 15.22 -12.75
N ASN A 140 19.08 15.41 -13.22
CA ASN A 140 19.65 16.71 -13.54
C ASN A 140 18.90 17.39 -14.70
N HIS A 141 18.70 16.66 -15.81
CA HIS A 141 17.98 17.20 -16.96
C HIS A 141 16.48 17.31 -16.71
N PHE A 142 15.91 16.48 -15.83
CA PHE A 142 14.49 16.55 -15.50
C PHE A 142 14.15 17.76 -14.61
N ALA A 143 14.92 17.99 -13.54
CA ALA A 143 14.54 18.94 -12.48
C ALA A 143 15.51 20.13 -12.27
N TYR A 144 16.76 20.03 -12.72
CA TYR A 144 17.81 21.02 -12.40
C TYR A 144 18.44 21.68 -13.64
N SER A 145 17.87 21.46 -14.82
CA SER A 145 18.31 22.08 -16.08
C SER A 145 19.80 21.88 -16.38
N GLY A 146 20.34 20.70 -16.07
CA GLY A 146 21.74 20.36 -16.34
C GLY A 146 22.76 20.92 -15.34
N ARG A 147 22.34 21.65 -14.30
CA ARG A 147 23.25 22.34 -13.37
C ARG A 147 23.96 21.43 -12.36
N LEU A 148 23.48 20.21 -12.13
CA LEU A 148 24.13 19.27 -11.21
C LEU A 148 25.38 18.62 -11.85
N LYS A 149 26.44 18.47 -11.07
CA LYS A 149 27.70 17.83 -11.41
C LYS A 149 27.89 16.58 -10.55
N ASN A 150 28.57 15.57 -11.08
CA ASN A 150 28.89 14.35 -10.33
C ASN A 150 30.21 14.54 -9.58
N GLY A 151 30.15 14.47 -8.25
CA GLY A 151 31.34 14.59 -7.39
C GLY A 151 32.14 13.29 -7.28
N ASN A 152 31.57 12.16 -7.71
CA ASN A 152 32.26 10.89 -7.74
C ASN A 152 31.89 10.13 -9.03
N PRO A 153 32.74 10.16 -10.08
CA PRO A 153 32.40 9.63 -11.39
C PRO A 153 32.24 8.10 -11.41
N ASP A 154 32.81 7.38 -10.44
CA ASP A 154 32.81 5.91 -10.41
C ASP A 154 32.47 5.31 -9.03
N ARG A 155 31.18 5.13 -8.76
CA ARG A 155 30.70 4.12 -7.80
C ARG A 155 30.59 2.71 -8.41
N SER A 156 31.02 2.55 -9.66
CA SER A 156 31.04 1.29 -10.43
C SER A 156 31.95 0.22 -9.82
N ASN A 157 33.00 0.62 -9.09
CA ASN A 157 34.00 -0.26 -8.48
C ASN A 157 33.64 -0.79 -7.08
N GLN A 158 32.37 -0.76 -6.68
CA GLN A 158 31.94 -1.48 -5.47
C GLN A 158 31.83 -2.98 -5.79
N SER A 159 32.26 -3.85 -4.86
CA SER A 159 32.19 -5.32 -4.96
C SER A 159 30.78 -5.88 -5.19
N PHE A 160 29.76 -5.02 -5.12
CA PHE A 160 28.35 -5.32 -5.32
C PHE A 160 27.73 -4.29 -6.29
N ASN A 161 27.85 -4.54 -7.59
CA ASN A 161 27.30 -3.65 -8.60
C ASN A 161 25.77 -3.82 -8.70
N VAL A 162 25.04 -2.86 -8.13
CA VAL A 162 23.56 -2.87 -8.08
C VAL A 162 22.93 -2.88 -9.48
N ARG A 163 23.65 -2.42 -10.52
CA ARG A 163 23.19 -2.45 -11.92
C ARG A 163 22.92 -3.88 -12.43
N ASN A 164 23.58 -4.87 -11.85
CA ASN A 164 23.47 -6.28 -12.25
C ASN A 164 22.23 -6.97 -11.71
N PHE A 165 21.44 -6.29 -10.87
CA PHE A 165 20.17 -6.82 -10.39
C PHE A 165 19.07 -6.65 -11.45
N PRO A 166 18.09 -7.55 -11.48
CA PRO A 166 16.98 -7.47 -12.43
C PRO A 166 16.10 -6.24 -12.16
N PRO A 167 15.35 -5.79 -13.16
CA PRO A 167 15.39 -6.23 -14.57
C PRO A 167 16.53 -5.55 -15.34
N ALA A 168 16.92 -6.11 -16.50
CA ALA A 168 18.03 -5.66 -17.36
C ALA A 168 19.36 -5.51 -16.60
N GLU A 169 20.15 -6.58 -16.56
CA GLU A 169 21.48 -6.60 -15.99
C GLU A 169 22.39 -5.53 -16.62
N ASN A 170 23.39 -5.06 -15.88
CA ASN A 170 24.32 -3.97 -16.25
C ASN A 170 23.69 -2.59 -16.49
N ASN A 171 22.38 -2.42 -16.30
CA ASN A 171 21.69 -1.14 -16.50
C ASN A 171 21.32 -0.47 -15.17
N ALA A 172 21.71 0.79 -14.99
CA ALA A 172 21.33 1.60 -13.81
C ALA A 172 19.93 2.19 -13.92
N VAL A 173 19.46 2.49 -15.14
CA VAL A 173 18.15 3.10 -15.39
C VAL A 173 17.37 2.16 -16.31
N VAL A 174 16.18 1.75 -15.88
CA VAL A 174 15.30 0.87 -16.65
C VAL A 174 13.90 1.46 -16.68
N LEU A 175 13.37 1.72 -17.87
CA LEU A 175 11.94 1.92 -18.10
C LEU A 175 11.29 0.57 -18.38
N LEU A 176 10.44 0.11 -17.48
CA LEU A 176 9.59 -1.06 -17.67
C LEU A 176 8.21 -0.61 -18.13
N ASP A 177 8.01 -0.60 -19.44
CA ASP A 177 6.74 -0.29 -20.09
C ASP A 177 5.78 -1.49 -20.02
N ILE A 178 4.76 -1.39 -19.18
CA ILE A 178 3.78 -2.46 -18.96
C ILE A 178 2.54 -2.35 -19.85
N SER A 179 2.51 -1.47 -20.85
CA SER A 179 1.34 -1.31 -21.73
C SER A 179 0.93 -2.59 -22.45
N ASN A 180 1.90 -3.41 -22.88
CA ASN A 180 1.64 -4.71 -23.52
C ASN A 180 0.98 -5.72 -22.57
N LEU A 181 1.06 -5.51 -21.25
CA LEU A 181 0.42 -6.40 -20.27
C LEU A 181 -1.07 -6.08 -20.09
N ARG A 182 -1.56 -4.96 -20.63
CA ARG A 182 -2.96 -4.50 -20.55
C ARG A 182 -3.47 -4.49 -19.10
N SER A 183 -2.63 -4.03 -18.18
CA SER A 183 -2.92 -4.03 -16.74
C SER A 183 -4.03 -3.05 -16.38
N ALA A 184 -4.84 -3.36 -15.37
CA ALA A 184 -5.97 -2.52 -14.98
C ALA A 184 -5.69 -1.70 -13.71
N CYS A 185 -5.82 -0.37 -13.80
CA CYS A 185 -5.79 0.52 -12.65
C CYS A 185 -7.18 0.70 -12.03
N MET A 186 -7.25 0.77 -10.70
CA MET A 186 -8.50 0.80 -9.95
C MET A 186 -8.48 1.87 -8.86
N LYS A 187 -9.64 2.45 -8.56
CA LYS A 187 -9.83 3.28 -7.35
C LYS A 187 -10.01 2.37 -6.14
N LYS A 188 -9.49 2.80 -4.98
CA LYS A 188 -9.67 2.12 -3.69
C LYS A 188 -11.16 1.73 -3.49
N PRO A 189 -11.48 0.49 -3.09
CA PRO A 189 -12.85 0.10 -2.79
C PRO A 189 -13.38 0.82 -1.53
N GLY A 190 -14.59 1.38 -1.64
CA GLY A 190 -15.26 2.10 -0.55
C GLY A 190 -14.81 3.56 -0.41
N GLU A 191 -15.78 4.45 -0.24
CA GLU A 191 -15.66 5.92 -0.11
C GLU A 191 -15.14 6.65 -1.36
N ASN A 192 -15.40 7.97 -1.42
CA ASN A 192 -14.93 8.92 -2.45
C ASN A 192 -13.40 9.13 -2.38
N SER A 193 -12.63 8.05 -2.45
CA SER A 193 -11.17 8.10 -2.40
C SER A 193 -10.58 8.28 -3.79
N HIS A 194 -9.68 9.23 -3.93
CA HIS A 194 -8.86 9.42 -5.14
C HIS A 194 -7.63 8.49 -5.19
N SER A 195 -7.42 7.64 -4.17
CA SER A 195 -6.29 6.70 -4.18
C SER A 195 -6.51 5.59 -5.19
N ARG A 196 -5.50 5.33 -6.02
CA ARG A 196 -5.50 4.26 -7.02
C ARG A 196 -4.61 3.08 -6.62
N TYR A 197 -4.74 1.96 -7.32
CA TYR A 197 -3.86 0.79 -7.23
C TYR A 197 -3.97 -0.06 -8.51
N ASN A 198 -2.94 -0.83 -8.82
CA ASN A 198 -2.89 -1.71 -9.99
C ASN A 198 -2.43 -3.11 -9.54
N PRO A 199 -3.34 -4.10 -9.43
CA PRO A 199 -3.01 -5.43 -8.91
C PRO A 199 -1.90 -6.16 -9.66
N LEU A 200 -1.91 -6.10 -10.99
CA LEU A 200 -0.89 -6.76 -11.82
C LEU A 200 0.46 -6.09 -11.64
N SER A 201 0.51 -4.75 -11.60
CA SER A 201 1.76 -4.01 -11.33
C SER A 201 2.32 -4.31 -9.94
N ILE A 202 1.47 -4.45 -8.91
CA ILE A 202 1.87 -4.89 -7.57
C ILE A 202 2.49 -6.29 -7.61
N ALA A 203 1.86 -7.25 -8.30
CA ALA A 203 2.40 -8.59 -8.44
C ALA A 203 3.76 -8.59 -9.16
N LEU A 204 3.85 -7.85 -10.28
CA LEU A 204 5.07 -7.72 -11.09
C LEU A 204 6.22 -7.14 -10.28
N THR A 205 6.02 -5.98 -9.65
CA THR A 205 7.03 -5.30 -8.83
C THR A 205 7.47 -6.15 -7.63
N SER A 206 6.54 -6.91 -7.04
CA SER A 206 6.85 -7.84 -5.95
C SER A 206 7.72 -9.01 -6.40
N CYS A 207 7.47 -9.55 -7.59
CA CYS A 207 8.34 -10.59 -8.15
C CYS A 207 9.73 -10.06 -8.50
N LEU A 208 9.83 -8.85 -9.08
CA LEU A 208 11.12 -8.21 -9.37
C LEU A 208 11.92 -7.98 -8.09
N ALA A 209 11.30 -7.41 -7.06
CA ALA A 209 11.91 -7.22 -5.75
C ALA A 209 12.33 -8.56 -5.12
N LEU A 210 11.52 -9.61 -5.27
CA LEU A 210 11.84 -10.95 -4.75
C LEU A 210 13.02 -11.57 -5.50
N LYS A 211 13.08 -11.44 -6.83
CA LYS A 211 14.19 -11.91 -7.66
C LYS A 211 15.48 -11.20 -7.26
N ALA A 212 15.44 -9.88 -7.10
CA ALA A 212 16.58 -9.11 -6.63
C ALA A 212 17.02 -9.49 -5.20
N SER A 213 16.06 -9.70 -4.28
CA SER A 213 16.34 -10.14 -2.91
C SER A 213 16.95 -11.56 -2.86
N LYS A 214 16.52 -12.47 -3.73
CA LYS A 214 17.12 -13.81 -3.88
C LYS A 214 18.58 -13.74 -4.32
N LEU A 215 18.93 -12.76 -5.16
CA LEU A 215 20.29 -12.49 -5.60
C LEU A 215 21.12 -11.68 -4.57
N GLY A 216 20.54 -11.34 -3.41
CA GLY A 216 21.25 -10.72 -2.30
C GLY A 216 21.04 -9.22 -2.12
N LEU A 217 20.26 -8.54 -2.98
CA LEU A 217 19.98 -7.11 -2.82
C LEU A 217 18.97 -6.89 -1.69
N LYS A 218 19.40 -6.22 -0.62
CA LYS A 218 18.56 -5.98 0.57
C LYS A 218 18.01 -4.55 0.63
N ASN A 219 18.80 -3.57 0.21
CA ASN A 219 18.46 -2.16 0.38
C ASN A 219 17.64 -1.62 -0.80
N MET A 220 16.36 -2.00 -0.83
CA MET A 220 15.43 -1.65 -1.91
C MET A 220 14.19 -0.92 -1.37
N ALA A 221 13.49 -0.21 -2.26
CA ALA A 221 12.11 0.22 -2.00
C ALA A 221 11.24 0.18 -3.25
N VAL A 222 9.94 -0.01 -3.03
CA VAL A 222 8.88 0.29 -3.99
C VAL A 222 8.25 1.63 -3.61
N ILE A 223 8.34 2.60 -4.49
CA ILE A 223 7.75 3.93 -4.34
C ILE A 223 6.60 4.05 -5.35
N ASN A 224 5.50 4.67 -4.93
CA ASN A 224 4.38 4.98 -5.82
C ASN A 224 3.62 6.25 -5.34
N PRO A 225 2.73 6.84 -6.16
CA PRO A 225 1.89 7.97 -5.75
C PRO A 225 0.81 7.67 -4.69
N TYR A 226 0.33 6.43 -4.59
CA TYR A 226 -0.98 6.15 -3.98
C TYR A 226 -0.90 5.36 -2.67
N LYS A 227 -1.45 5.95 -1.61
CA LYS A 227 -1.49 5.31 -0.27
C LYS A 227 -2.04 3.88 -0.29
N TYR A 228 -3.07 3.62 -1.09
CA TYR A 228 -3.68 2.29 -1.16
C TYR A 228 -2.81 1.26 -1.91
N HIS A 229 -2.13 1.67 -3.00
CA HIS A 229 -1.15 0.81 -3.66
C HIS A 229 0.02 0.47 -2.72
N SER A 230 0.59 1.47 -2.02
CA SER A 230 1.63 1.21 -1.02
C SER A 230 1.16 0.29 0.11
N PHE A 231 -0.09 0.44 0.56
CA PHE A 231 -0.66 -0.41 1.62
C PHE A 231 -0.78 -1.88 1.22
N ILE A 232 -1.27 -2.17 0.00
CA ILE A 232 -1.36 -3.56 -0.47
C ILE A 232 0.05 -4.16 -0.63
N THR A 233 0.97 -3.38 -1.21
CA THR A 233 2.35 -3.82 -1.45
C THR A 233 3.09 -4.09 -0.14
N SER A 234 2.99 -3.20 0.86
CA SER A 234 3.68 -3.39 2.15
C SER A 234 3.17 -4.61 2.91
N ARG A 235 1.87 -4.88 2.79
CA ARG A 235 1.23 -6.06 3.37
C ARG A 235 1.74 -7.34 2.72
N LEU A 236 1.76 -7.36 1.39
CA LEU A 236 2.32 -8.47 0.62
C LEU A 236 3.78 -8.73 0.98
N PHE A 237 4.59 -7.68 1.12
CA PHE A 237 6.00 -7.80 1.52
C PHE A 237 6.17 -8.34 2.94
N SER A 238 5.23 -8.03 3.84
CA SER A 238 5.22 -8.58 5.21
C SER A 238 4.95 -10.09 5.22
N ASP A 239 4.14 -10.57 4.27
CA ASP A 239 3.79 -11.98 4.11
C ASP A 239 4.87 -12.80 3.38
N ILE A 240 5.73 -12.15 2.58
CA ILE A 240 6.85 -12.78 1.86
C ILE A 240 8.13 -12.66 2.71
N PRO A 241 8.67 -13.74 3.30
CA PRO A 241 9.80 -13.65 4.25
C PRO A 241 11.03 -12.88 3.74
N ARG A 242 11.39 -13.05 2.46
CA ARG A 242 12.55 -12.38 1.82
C ARG A 242 12.34 -10.89 1.51
N LEU A 243 11.10 -10.41 1.58
CA LEU A 243 10.75 -9.01 1.36
C LEU A 243 10.40 -8.28 2.66
N LYS A 244 10.43 -8.97 3.80
CA LYS A 244 10.30 -8.33 5.11
C LYS A 244 11.38 -7.27 5.28
N GLY A 245 10.96 -6.03 5.54
CA GLY A 245 11.85 -4.88 5.68
C GLY A 245 12.13 -4.10 4.39
N VAL A 246 11.71 -4.60 3.22
CA VAL A 246 11.69 -3.79 1.99
C VAL A 246 10.61 -2.73 2.13
N LEU A 247 10.98 -1.46 1.90
CA LEU A 247 10.07 -0.34 2.05
C LEU A 247 9.08 -0.31 0.88
N ALA A 248 7.78 -0.26 1.17
CA ALA A 248 6.73 0.05 0.19
C ALA A 248 5.95 1.26 0.66
N ALA A 249 6.15 2.40 -0.01
CA ALA A 249 5.70 3.70 0.51
C ALA A 249 5.28 4.66 -0.60
N THR A 250 4.57 5.71 -0.21
CA THR A 250 4.29 6.83 -1.12
C THR A 250 5.49 7.76 -1.22
N VAL A 251 5.62 8.53 -2.29
CA VAL A 251 6.69 9.55 -2.48
C VAL A 251 6.94 10.40 -1.22
N HIS A 252 5.86 10.91 -0.59
CA HIS A 252 5.96 11.74 0.64
C HIS A 252 6.54 10.98 1.85
N LYS A 253 6.30 9.68 1.94
CA LYS A 253 6.78 8.84 3.05
C LYS A 253 8.20 8.34 2.84
N SER A 254 8.69 8.34 1.60
CA SER A 254 10.07 7.96 1.26
C SER A 254 11.06 9.12 1.34
N GLN A 255 10.62 10.33 1.68
CA GLN A 255 11.50 11.47 1.80
C GLN A 255 12.56 11.25 2.89
N GLY A 256 13.80 11.69 2.63
CA GLY A 256 14.95 11.45 3.50
C GLY A 256 15.49 10.01 3.48
N SER A 257 14.77 9.05 2.89
CA SER A 257 15.25 7.67 2.76
C SER A 257 15.82 7.42 1.37
N GLU A 258 17.06 6.95 1.30
CA GLU A 258 17.73 6.56 0.05
C GLU A 258 17.95 5.05 0.01
N LYS A 259 17.93 4.48 -1.20
CA LYS A 259 18.03 3.05 -1.44
C LYS A 259 18.96 2.75 -2.59
N ASP A 260 19.56 1.57 -2.54
CA ASP A 260 20.46 1.12 -3.60
C ASP A 260 19.67 0.86 -4.89
N CYS A 261 18.47 0.29 -4.76
CA CYS A 261 17.50 0.15 -5.86
C CYS A 261 16.13 0.70 -5.51
N ILE A 262 15.54 1.47 -6.43
CA ILE A 262 14.16 1.95 -6.35
C ILE A 262 13.34 1.38 -7.50
N PHE A 263 12.22 0.74 -7.17
CA PHE A 263 11.14 0.47 -8.10
C PHE A 263 10.11 1.60 -7.98
N PHE A 264 10.06 2.50 -8.96
CA PHE A 264 9.08 3.57 -8.98
C PHE A 264 7.90 3.18 -9.87
N ASP A 265 6.80 2.75 -9.26
CA ASP A 265 5.58 2.33 -9.93
C ASP A 265 4.61 3.51 -10.05
N LEU A 266 4.34 3.95 -11.29
CA LEU A 266 3.38 5.03 -11.54
C LEU A 266 1.94 4.64 -11.23
N THR A 267 1.61 3.34 -11.30
CA THR A 267 0.29 2.73 -11.04
C THR A 267 -0.81 3.11 -12.03
N ASP A 268 -0.75 4.30 -12.61
CA ASP A 268 -1.67 4.81 -13.62
C ASP A 268 -1.70 3.87 -14.85
N ALA A 269 -2.89 3.39 -15.19
CA ALA A 269 -3.20 2.57 -16.35
C ALA A 269 -4.71 2.70 -16.67
N TRP A 270 -5.13 2.22 -17.83
CA TRP A 270 -6.55 2.07 -18.16
C TRP A 270 -7.29 1.20 -17.10
N PRO A 271 -8.58 1.40 -16.81
CA PRO A 271 -9.53 2.38 -17.36
C PRO A 271 -9.48 3.76 -16.69
N LEU A 272 -8.48 4.06 -15.86
CA LEU A 272 -8.40 5.34 -15.16
C LEU A 272 -7.53 6.33 -15.95
N ASP A 273 -8.09 6.82 -17.05
CA ASP A 273 -7.37 7.70 -17.99
C ASP A 273 -7.24 9.15 -17.48
N GLU A 274 -8.05 9.52 -16.48
CA GLU A 274 -7.95 10.82 -15.81
C GLU A 274 -6.55 11.03 -15.23
N ALA A 275 -5.96 12.17 -15.53
CA ALA A 275 -4.66 12.55 -15.02
C ALA A 275 -4.67 12.66 -13.48
N SER A 276 -3.66 12.07 -12.83
CA SER A 276 -3.56 11.95 -11.38
C SER A 276 -2.78 13.10 -10.75
N MET A 277 -2.49 13.04 -9.43
CA MET A 277 -1.64 14.06 -8.80
C MET A 277 -0.20 14.07 -9.35
N LEU A 278 0.27 12.94 -9.89
CA LEU A 278 1.59 12.83 -10.53
C LEU A 278 1.58 13.05 -12.03
N THR A 279 0.42 12.87 -12.66
CA THR A 279 0.32 12.86 -14.12
C THR A 279 -0.59 13.99 -14.64
N GLY A 280 -1.13 14.80 -13.74
CA GLY A 280 -2.07 15.90 -13.98
C GLY A 280 -1.45 17.25 -14.36
N LYS A 281 -2.34 18.22 -14.62
CA LYS A 281 -2.00 19.55 -15.19
C LYS A 281 -1.16 20.46 -14.28
N LYS A 282 -1.04 20.17 -12.98
CA LYS A 282 -0.17 20.94 -12.06
C LYS A 282 1.29 20.46 -12.22
N SER A 283 1.91 20.85 -13.34
CA SER A 283 3.23 20.40 -13.80
C SER A 283 4.32 20.49 -12.73
N ASP A 284 4.35 21.58 -11.97
CA ASP A 284 5.36 21.80 -10.93
C ASP A 284 5.26 20.80 -9.77
N LYS A 285 4.06 20.51 -9.27
CA LYS A 285 3.87 19.54 -8.18
C LYS A 285 4.24 18.12 -8.62
N ALA A 286 3.85 17.76 -9.85
CA ALA A 286 4.20 16.48 -10.45
C ALA A 286 5.73 16.35 -10.60
N LEU A 287 6.40 17.37 -11.17
CA LEU A 287 7.85 17.44 -11.30
C LEU A 287 8.53 17.22 -9.95
N ARG A 288 8.14 17.99 -8.93
CA ARG A 288 8.72 17.91 -7.58
C ARG A 288 8.60 16.53 -6.95
N MET A 289 7.43 15.89 -7.08
CA MET A 289 7.22 14.54 -6.56
C MET A 289 8.02 13.48 -7.32
N ILE A 290 8.04 13.55 -8.65
CA ILE A 290 8.83 12.64 -9.48
C ILE A 290 10.30 12.79 -9.13
N ASN A 291 10.81 14.03 -9.07
CA ASN A 291 12.19 14.34 -8.70
C ASN A 291 12.57 13.68 -7.37
N VAL A 292 11.72 13.81 -6.35
CA VAL A 292 11.97 13.11 -5.07
C VAL A 292 12.05 11.60 -5.26
N ALA A 293 11.09 10.98 -5.97
CA ALA A 293 11.04 9.54 -6.16
C ALA A 293 12.29 9.00 -6.90
N ILE A 294 12.67 9.61 -8.02
CA ILE A 294 13.81 9.15 -8.83
C ILE A 294 15.16 9.42 -8.14
N SER A 295 15.29 10.54 -7.41
CA SER A 295 16.52 10.90 -6.67
C SER A 295 16.76 10.08 -5.39
N ARG A 296 15.85 9.16 -5.05
CA ARG A 296 16.07 8.20 -3.95
C ARG A 296 16.94 7.02 -4.35
N ALA A 297 17.10 6.75 -5.65
CA ALA A 297 17.89 5.64 -6.16
C ALA A 297 19.38 5.98 -6.17
N ARG A 298 20.22 5.13 -5.59
CA ARG A 298 21.68 5.30 -5.63
C ARG A 298 22.32 4.58 -6.82
N GLY A 299 21.96 3.31 -7.04
CA GLY A 299 22.63 2.44 -8.01
C GLY A 299 21.72 1.90 -9.13
N LYS A 300 20.43 1.69 -8.85
CA LYS A 300 19.46 1.26 -9.87
C LYS A 300 18.08 1.92 -9.68
N LEU A 301 17.52 2.43 -10.77
CA LEU A 301 16.18 2.96 -10.88
C LEU A 301 15.40 2.12 -11.89
N VAL A 302 14.32 1.49 -11.43
CA VAL A 302 13.36 0.77 -12.28
C VAL A 302 12.07 1.57 -12.27
N PHE A 303 11.76 2.24 -13.37
CA PHE A 303 10.56 3.03 -13.53
C PHE A 303 9.49 2.18 -14.23
N ILE A 304 8.35 1.94 -13.58
CA ILE A 304 7.28 1.09 -14.11
C ILE A 304 6.10 1.97 -14.50
N ALA A 305 5.70 1.91 -15.76
CA ALA A 305 4.62 2.73 -16.31
C ALA A 305 3.87 2.01 -17.43
N ASP A 306 2.56 2.24 -17.53
CA ASP A 306 1.80 1.97 -18.74
C ASP A 306 1.92 3.21 -19.64
N CYS A 307 2.88 3.19 -20.58
CA CYS A 307 3.21 4.36 -21.41
C CYS A 307 2.03 4.80 -22.27
N ASP A 308 1.24 3.86 -22.80
CA ASP A 308 0.02 4.13 -23.57
C ASP A 308 -1.03 4.91 -22.76
N SER A 309 -1.13 4.64 -21.46
CA SER A 309 -2.10 5.29 -20.55
C SER A 309 -1.64 6.65 -20.03
N VAL A 310 -0.33 6.90 -20.03
CA VAL A 310 0.26 8.16 -19.53
C VAL A 310 0.76 9.09 -20.63
N LYS A 311 0.62 8.72 -21.91
CA LYS A 311 0.95 9.55 -23.07
C LYS A 311 0.20 10.89 -23.08
N ASN A 312 0.74 11.87 -23.79
CA ASN A 312 0.20 13.23 -23.91
C ASN A 312 0.11 13.95 -22.56
N ARG A 313 1.03 13.61 -21.64
CA ARG A 313 1.16 14.25 -20.33
C ARG A 313 2.57 14.85 -20.30
N PRO A 314 2.73 16.16 -20.60
CA PRO A 314 4.03 16.74 -20.96
C PRO A 314 5.17 16.46 -19.98
N ILE A 315 4.89 16.44 -18.67
CA ILE A 315 5.91 16.17 -17.65
C ILE A 315 6.34 14.70 -17.63
N ILE A 316 5.43 13.78 -17.93
CA ILE A 316 5.70 12.34 -18.02
C ILE A 316 6.36 12.02 -19.35
N ASP A 317 5.89 12.60 -20.45
CA ASP A 317 6.50 12.43 -21.77
C ASP A 317 7.98 12.85 -21.72
N ARG A 318 8.28 14.04 -21.16
CA ARG A 318 9.66 14.50 -20.92
C ARG A 318 10.48 13.52 -20.08
N LEU A 319 9.88 12.91 -19.05
CA LEU A 319 10.59 11.93 -18.22
C LEU A 319 10.87 10.65 -19.01
N ILE A 320 9.90 10.16 -19.78
CA ILE A 320 10.06 8.97 -20.63
C ILE A 320 11.18 9.20 -21.65
N ASP A 321 11.22 10.37 -22.30
CA ASP A 321 12.30 10.72 -23.23
C ASP A 321 13.68 10.65 -22.56
N LEU A 322 13.82 11.19 -21.34
CA LEU A 322 15.06 11.10 -20.57
C LEU A 322 15.40 9.65 -20.16
N LEU A 323 14.38 8.84 -19.82
CA LEU A 323 14.59 7.43 -19.50
C LEU A 323 15.02 6.61 -20.72
N HIS A 324 14.57 6.99 -21.93
CA HIS A 324 15.03 6.42 -23.19
C HIS A 324 16.47 6.85 -23.51
N GLU A 325 16.82 8.11 -23.26
CA GLU A 325 18.15 8.66 -23.55
C GLU A 325 19.23 8.08 -22.63
N TYR A 326 18.94 7.96 -21.33
CA TYR A 326 19.93 7.58 -20.31
C TYR A 326 19.75 6.16 -19.74
N GLY A 327 18.81 5.38 -20.28
CA GLY A 327 18.46 4.07 -19.75
C GLY A 327 18.08 3.05 -20.81
N THR A 328 17.64 1.88 -20.33
CA THR A 328 17.14 0.80 -21.20
C THR A 328 15.64 0.66 -21.06
N VAL A 329 14.96 0.45 -22.18
CA VAL A 329 13.50 0.25 -22.22
C VAL A 329 13.21 -1.25 -22.36
N LEU A 330 12.37 -1.77 -21.47
CA LEU A 330 11.80 -3.09 -21.53
C LEU A 330 10.29 -2.98 -21.71
N LYS A 331 9.75 -3.58 -22.76
CA LYS A 331 8.30 -3.63 -23.03
C LYS A 331 7.84 -5.08 -23.15
N PRO A 332 7.78 -5.84 -22.04
CA PRO A 332 7.48 -7.26 -22.06
C PRO A 332 6.08 -7.52 -22.61
N SER A 333 5.96 -8.54 -23.45
CA SER A 333 4.69 -9.20 -23.74
C SER A 333 4.27 -10.08 -22.55
N PRO A 334 3.00 -10.54 -22.50
CA PRO A 334 2.59 -11.51 -21.50
C PRO A 334 3.43 -12.79 -21.47
N ASP A 335 3.94 -13.26 -22.61
CA ASP A 335 4.81 -14.44 -22.71
C ASP A 335 6.19 -14.23 -22.06
N ASP A 336 6.70 -13.00 -22.09
CA ASP A 336 8.01 -12.66 -21.52
C ASP A 336 8.01 -12.68 -19.99
N LEU A 337 6.85 -12.59 -19.35
CA LEU A 337 6.73 -12.46 -17.89
C LEU A 337 7.36 -13.64 -17.14
N HIS A 338 7.22 -14.86 -17.69
CA HIS A 338 7.83 -16.03 -17.06
C HIS A 338 9.36 -15.90 -16.96
N ALA A 339 10.01 -15.48 -18.04
CA ALA A 339 11.47 -15.28 -18.06
C ALA A 339 11.89 -14.09 -17.18
N LEU A 340 11.10 -13.01 -17.23
CA LEU A 340 11.39 -11.77 -16.51
C LEU A 340 11.34 -11.97 -14.99
N VAL A 341 10.27 -12.60 -14.49
CA VAL A 341 9.96 -12.63 -13.05
C VAL A 341 9.77 -14.03 -12.44
N GLY A 342 9.63 -15.08 -13.24
CA GLY A 342 9.40 -16.46 -12.79
C GLY A 342 7.98 -16.72 -12.26
N ASN A 343 7.71 -17.98 -11.87
CA ASN A 343 6.36 -18.47 -11.49
C ASN A 343 6.08 -18.56 -9.98
N LYS A 344 6.99 -18.11 -9.12
CA LYS A 344 6.81 -18.18 -7.65
C LYS A 344 7.13 -16.85 -6.97
N PRO A 345 6.20 -16.29 -6.16
CA PRO A 345 4.95 -16.92 -5.69
C PRO A 345 3.73 -16.69 -6.58
N PHE A 346 3.89 -16.02 -7.72
CA PHE A 346 2.84 -15.70 -8.69
C PHE A 346 3.07 -16.48 -9.97
N SER A 347 2.04 -17.17 -10.49
CA SER A 347 2.12 -17.89 -11.77
C SER A 347 1.48 -17.05 -12.87
N TRP A 348 2.20 -16.82 -13.97
CA TRP A 348 1.78 -15.93 -15.05
C TRP A 348 1.21 -16.73 -16.22
N LEU A 349 0.17 -16.19 -16.84
CA LEU A 349 -0.53 -16.76 -17.99
C LEU A 349 -0.61 -15.69 -19.07
N SER A 350 -0.34 -16.07 -20.32
CA SER A 350 -0.09 -15.14 -21.41
C SER A 350 -1.34 -14.54 -22.05
N ASP A 351 -2.47 -15.22 -21.95
CA ASP A 351 -3.72 -14.77 -22.56
C ASP A 351 -4.96 -15.35 -21.87
N TRP A 352 -6.12 -14.95 -22.39
CA TRP A 352 -7.40 -15.43 -21.91
C TRP A 352 -7.60 -16.94 -22.17
N ASN A 353 -7.13 -17.47 -23.30
CA ASN A 353 -7.30 -18.90 -23.62
C ASN A 353 -6.55 -19.80 -22.63
N SER A 354 -5.30 -19.47 -22.32
CA SER A 354 -4.48 -20.14 -21.32
C SER A 354 -5.09 -20.01 -19.93
N THR A 355 -5.66 -18.85 -19.62
CA THR A 355 -6.40 -18.62 -18.37
C THR A 355 -7.65 -19.49 -18.25
N GLN A 356 -8.41 -19.65 -19.33
CA GLN A 356 -9.58 -20.55 -19.35
C GLN A 356 -9.17 -22.00 -19.11
N LYS A 357 -8.11 -22.49 -19.78
CA LYS A 357 -7.59 -23.85 -19.56
C LYS A 357 -7.19 -24.10 -18.10
N SER A 358 -6.40 -23.18 -17.53
CA SER A 358 -6.01 -23.24 -16.11
C SER A 358 -7.22 -23.21 -15.17
N LEU A 359 -8.25 -22.41 -15.49
CA LEU A 359 -9.47 -22.33 -14.68
C LEU A 359 -10.31 -23.62 -14.77
N ILE A 360 -10.38 -24.26 -15.94
CA ILE A 360 -11.06 -25.56 -16.12
C ILE A 360 -10.41 -26.62 -15.24
N GLU A 361 -9.10 -26.77 -15.32
CA GLU A 361 -8.34 -27.73 -14.49
C GLU A 361 -8.60 -27.49 -12.99
N ASP A 362 -8.67 -26.22 -12.58
CA ASP A 362 -8.96 -25.87 -11.20
C ASP A 362 -10.38 -26.20 -10.75
N LEU A 363 -11.38 -25.98 -11.63
CA LEU A 363 -12.77 -26.32 -11.33
C LEU A 363 -12.98 -27.82 -11.19
N GLU A 364 -12.24 -28.64 -11.94
CA GLU A 364 -12.32 -30.10 -11.86
C GLU A 364 -11.71 -30.64 -10.56
N ASN A 365 -10.66 -29.97 -10.07
CA ASN A 365 -9.92 -30.41 -8.89
C ASN A 365 -10.39 -29.77 -7.57
N LEU A 366 -10.97 -28.57 -7.60
CA LEU A 366 -11.29 -27.79 -6.40
C LEU A 366 -12.79 -27.78 -6.09
N LYS A 367 -13.16 -28.39 -4.98
CA LYS A 367 -14.53 -28.47 -4.45
C LYS A 367 -14.92 -27.21 -3.65
N CYS A 368 -15.05 -26.06 -4.30
CA CYS A 368 -15.40 -24.81 -3.60
C CYS A 368 -16.18 -23.80 -4.46
N PRO A 369 -17.02 -22.92 -3.85
CA PRO A 369 -17.69 -21.83 -4.57
C PRO A 369 -16.74 -20.93 -5.36
N VAL A 370 -17.22 -20.47 -6.53
CA VAL A 370 -16.44 -19.65 -7.46
C VAL A 370 -17.17 -18.36 -7.77
N ALA A 371 -16.41 -17.27 -7.81
CA ALA A 371 -16.86 -15.95 -8.22
C ALA A 371 -15.94 -15.41 -9.32
N ILE A 372 -16.50 -15.02 -10.46
CA ILE A 372 -15.74 -14.53 -11.61
C ILE A 372 -16.26 -13.15 -12.02
N SER A 373 -15.36 -12.20 -12.24
CA SER A 373 -15.66 -10.93 -12.91
C SER A 373 -15.05 -10.94 -14.29
N LEU A 374 -15.91 -10.75 -15.30
CA LEU A 374 -15.53 -10.79 -16.71
C LEU A 374 -15.63 -9.39 -17.32
N PRO A 375 -14.52 -8.85 -17.86
CA PRO A 375 -14.55 -7.60 -18.62
C PRO A 375 -15.39 -7.74 -19.89
N LYS A 376 -15.70 -6.58 -20.48
CA LYS A 376 -16.30 -6.52 -21.82
C LYS A 376 -15.36 -7.18 -22.84
N GLY A 377 -15.93 -7.97 -23.76
CA GLY A 377 -15.18 -8.64 -24.83
C GLY A 377 -14.57 -10.00 -24.45
N PHE A 378 -14.76 -10.49 -23.23
CA PHE A 378 -14.30 -11.81 -22.81
C PHE A 378 -15.37 -12.87 -23.08
N ALA A 379 -15.17 -13.68 -24.12
CA ALA A 379 -16.01 -14.84 -24.42
C ALA A 379 -15.62 -16.03 -23.54
N ILE A 380 -16.61 -16.76 -23.01
CA ILE A 380 -16.37 -18.04 -22.33
C ILE A 380 -16.44 -19.15 -23.37
N SER A 381 -15.41 -19.99 -23.42
CA SER A 381 -15.35 -21.20 -24.25
C SER A 381 -16.43 -22.22 -23.85
N PRO A 382 -16.93 -23.04 -24.79
CA PRO A 382 -17.87 -24.12 -24.47
C PRO A 382 -17.36 -25.01 -23.33
N GLU A 383 -16.07 -25.34 -23.33
CA GLU A 383 -15.43 -26.20 -22.34
C GLU A 383 -15.46 -25.59 -20.94
N LEU A 384 -15.14 -24.30 -20.81
CA LEU A 384 -15.22 -23.60 -19.52
C LEU A 384 -16.68 -23.45 -19.06
N ASN A 385 -17.61 -23.19 -19.97
CA ASN A 385 -19.03 -23.13 -19.62
C ASN A 385 -19.52 -24.49 -19.07
N ASP A 386 -19.14 -25.58 -19.72
CA ASP A 386 -19.49 -26.93 -19.27
C ASP A 386 -18.85 -27.27 -17.93
N ALA A 387 -17.58 -26.88 -17.71
CA ALA A 387 -16.90 -27.04 -16.43
C ALA A 387 -17.62 -26.27 -15.30
N LEU A 388 -18.00 -25.01 -15.53
CA LEU A 388 -18.77 -24.20 -14.58
C LEU A 388 -20.15 -24.81 -14.28
N ALA A 389 -20.84 -25.32 -15.31
CA ALA A 389 -22.15 -25.97 -15.14
C ALA A 389 -22.05 -27.30 -14.39
N ARG A 390 -21.00 -28.10 -14.64
CA ARG A 390 -20.69 -29.31 -13.86
C ARG A 390 -20.40 -28.95 -12.40
N HIS A 391 -19.62 -27.90 -12.17
CA HIS A 391 -19.23 -27.45 -10.84
C HIS A 391 -20.44 -27.06 -9.97
N ASP A 392 -21.39 -26.33 -10.56
CA ASP A 392 -22.64 -25.97 -9.89
C ASP A 392 -23.54 -27.17 -9.63
N ARG A 393 -23.67 -28.11 -10.59
CA ARG A 393 -24.41 -29.37 -10.39
C ARG A 393 -23.84 -30.23 -9.27
N ASN A 394 -22.53 -30.14 -9.03
CA ASN A 394 -21.85 -30.81 -7.92
C ASN A 394 -22.06 -30.11 -6.55
N GLY A 395 -22.91 -29.08 -6.48
CA GLY A 395 -23.29 -28.38 -5.25
C GLY A 395 -22.41 -27.18 -4.88
N PHE A 396 -21.49 -26.76 -5.76
CA PHE A 396 -20.61 -25.62 -5.51
C PHE A 396 -21.12 -24.37 -6.22
N ALA A 397 -21.57 -23.37 -5.46
CA ALA A 397 -22.14 -22.15 -6.02
C ALA A 397 -21.17 -21.43 -6.99
N VAL A 398 -21.63 -21.19 -8.22
CA VAL A 398 -20.94 -20.38 -9.23
C VAL A 398 -21.62 -19.02 -9.37
N LYS A 399 -20.82 -17.95 -9.35
CA LYS A 399 -21.29 -16.58 -9.59
C LYS A 399 -20.44 -15.89 -10.63
N ILE A 400 -21.08 -15.30 -11.63
CA ILE A 400 -20.42 -14.53 -12.67
C ILE A 400 -20.95 -13.10 -12.61
N PHE A 401 -20.03 -12.14 -12.62
CA PHE A 401 -20.28 -10.71 -12.71
C PHE A 401 -19.86 -10.24 -14.11
N ARG A 402 -20.78 -9.60 -14.82
CA ARG A 402 -20.56 -9.07 -16.18
C ARG A 402 -21.10 -7.66 -16.33
N HIS A 403 -20.65 -6.99 -17.39
CA HIS A 403 -21.28 -5.76 -17.84
C HIS A 403 -22.69 -6.06 -18.41
N PRO A 404 -23.73 -5.25 -18.13
CA PRO A 404 -25.11 -5.52 -18.56
C PRO A 404 -25.32 -5.68 -20.07
N LEU A 405 -24.41 -5.14 -20.89
CA LEU A 405 -24.48 -5.21 -22.36
C LEU A 405 -23.96 -6.54 -22.93
N ASP A 406 -23.29 -7.39 -22.13
CA ASP A 406 -22.68 -8.65 -22.57
C ASP A 406 -23.47 -9.89 -22.10
N ARG A 407 -24.77 -9.74 -21.85
CA ARG A 407 -25.66 -10.80 -21.31
C ARG A 407 -25.80 -12.03 -22.22
N ASN A 408 -25.47 -11.94 -23.52
CA ASN A 408 -25.84 -12.94 -24.52
C ASN A 408 -24.74 -13.97 -24.89
N SER A 409 -23.60 -14.01 -24.20
CA SER A 409 -22.47 -14.91 -24.56
C SER A 409 -22.40 -16.24 -23.80
N LEU A 410 -23.46 -16.63 -23.08
CA LEU A 410 -23.60 -17.93 -22.43
C LEU A 410 -24.89 -18.60 -22.89
N ALA A 411 -24.85 -19.91 -23.10
CA ALA A 411 -26.02 -20.70 -23.51
C ALA A 411 -27.17 -20.68 -22.47
N ASN A 412 -26.92 -20.22 -21.23
CA ASN A 412 -27.94 -20.01 -20.20
C ASN A 412 -27.48 -18.96 -19.15
N PRO A 413 -27.60 -17.66 -19.45
CA PRO A 413 -27.10 -16.58 -18.57
C PRO A 413 -27.83 -16.51 -17.23
N GLY A 414 -29.12 -16.88 -17.20
CA GLY A 414 -30.03 -16.66 -16.07
C GLY A 414 -29.72 -17.45 -14.78
N LYS A 415 -28.86 -18.48 -14.81
CA LYS A 415 -28.52 -19.28 -13.61
C LYS A 415 -27.31 -18.74 -12.82
N PHE A 416 -26.36 -18.07 -13.48
CA PHE A 416 -25.07 -17.69 -12.89
C PHE A 416 -24.81 -16.19 -12.84
N ASP A 417 -25.60 -15.39 -13.56
CA ASP A 417 -25.37 -13.97 -13.75
C ASP A 417 -26.01 -13.15 -12.61
N SER A 418 -25.19 -12.34 -11.94
CA SER A 418 -25.71 -11.25 -11.11
C SER A 418 -25.28 -9.92 -11.70
N THR A 419 -26.18 -9.30 -12.46
CA THR A 419 -25.90 -7.97 -13.02
C THR A 419 -25.85 -6.93 -11.92
N LYS A 420 -24.69 -6.30 -11.73
CA LYS A 420 -24.55 -5.08 -10.94
C LYS A 420 -24.42 -3.89 -11.87
N LYS A 421 -25.28 -2.87 -11.70
CA LYS A 421 -25.03 -1.53 -12.24
C LYS A 421 -23.63 -1.06 -11.75
N GLY A 422 -22.74 -0.70 -12.68
CA GLY A 422 -21.37 -0.28 -12.36
C GLY A 422 -20.31 -1.39 -12.31
N HIS A 423 -20.47 -2.47 -13.10
CA HIS A 423 -19.46 -3.53 -13.23
C HIS A 423 -18.07 -2.97 -13.57
N LYS A 424 -17.05 -3.39 -12.83
CA LYS A 424 -15.66 -2.92 -13.00
C LYS A 424 -15.04 -3.58 -14.23
N ALA A 425 -14.33 -2.81 -15.05
CA ALA A 425 -13.90 -3.23 -16.39
C ALA A 425 -12.61 -4.09 -16.43
N TRP A 426 -12.42 -5.06 -15.53
CA TRP A 426 -11.17 -5.83 -15.46
C TRP A 426 -11.38 -7.24 -14.86
N PHE A 427 -10.49 -8.20 -15.18
CA PHE A 427 -10.72 -9.62 -14.90
C PHE A 427 -10.23 -10.04 -13.52
N TRP A 428 -11.04 -10.84 -12.81
CA TRP A 428 -10.59 -11.65 -11.69
C TRP A 428 -11.47 -12.89 -11.52
N ALA A 429 -10.90 -13.99 -11.01
CA ALA A 429 -11.64 -15.17 -10.60
C ALA A 429 -11.19 -15.62 -9.20
N TRP A 430 -12.15 -15.81 -8.29
CA TRP A 430 -11.90 -16.21 -6.91
C TRP A 430 -12.53 -17.57 -6.63
N LEU A 431 -11.68 -18.56 -6.38
CA LEU A 431 -12.06 -19.93 -6.02
C LEU A 431 -11.92 -20.04 -4.50
N ARG A 432 -12.99 -19.68 -3.77
CA ARG A 432 -13.11 -19.50 -2.30
C ARG A 432 -11.84 -19.82 -1.50
N GLN A 433 -10.99 -18.81 -1.32
CA GLN A 433 -9.75 -18.87 -0.51
C GLN A 433 -8.69 -19.90 -0.94
N LYS A 434 -8.91 -20.67 -2.02
CA LYS A 434 -7.95 -21.63 -2.57
C LYS A 434 -7.09 -21.01 -3.66
N LYS A 435 -7.72 -20.26 -4.58
CA LYS A 435 -7.02 -19.61 -5.69
C LYS A 435 -7.64 -18.26 -6.03
N LEU A 436 -6.79 -17.33 -6.47
CA LEU A 436 -7.19 -16.02 -6.97
C LEU A 436 -6.48 -15.75 -8.30
N TYR A 437 -7.27 -15.59 -9.34
CA TYR A 437 -6.84 -15.08 -10.64
C TYR A 437 -7.06 -13.57 -10.69
N ILE A 438 -6.07 -12.87 -11.22
CA ILE A 438 -6.05 -11.42 -11.43
C ILE A 438 -5.60 -11.23 -12.87
N GLY A 439 -6.33 -10.46 -13.67
CA GLY A 439 -6.04 -10.33 -15.09
C GLY A 439 -6.09 -8.91 -15.62
N SER A 440 -5.72 -8.81 -16.88
CA SER A 440 -5.83 -7.63 -17.71
C SER A 440 -7.29 -7.21 -17.93
N TYR A 441 -7.46 -6.08 -18.62
CA TYR A 441 -8.76 -5.68 -19.17
C TYR A 441 -9.01 -6.19 -20.60
N SER A 442 -8.05 -6.89 -21.20
CA SER A 442 -8.09 -7.35 -22.60
C SER A 442 -7.68 -8.81 -22.72
N THR A 443 -8.23 -9.53 -23.70
CA THR A 443 -8.06 -10.99 -23.85
C THR A 443 -6.65 -11.40 -24.24
N ASP A 444 -5.89 -10.48 -24.86
CA ASP A 444 -4.46 -10.59 -25.23
C ASP A 444 -3.51 -10.08 -24.14
N GLY A 445 -4.05 -9.69 -22.97
CA GLY A 445 -3.25 -9.18 -21.86
C GLY A 445 -2.75 -10.26 -20.91
N ALA A 446 -1.95 -9.84 -19.93
CA ALA A 446 -1.38 -10.76 -18.94
C ALA A 446 -2.37 -11.13 -17.84
N PHE A 447 -2.26 -12.37 -17.36
CA PHE A 447 -3.00 -12.89 -16.22
C PHE A 447 -2.04 -13.48 -15.19
N CYS A 448 -2.49 -13.48 -13.94
CA CYS A 448 -1.71 -13.91 -12.79
C CYS A 448 -2.57 -14.75 -11.86
N LEU A 449 -2.09 -15.96 -11.55
CA LEU A 449 -2.64 -16.88 -10.58
C LEU A 449 -1.87 -16.80 -9.25
N ILE A 450 -2.62 -16.60 -8.17
CA ILE A 450 -2.13 -16.65 -6.79
C ILE A 450 -2.76 -17.87 -6.12
N SER A 451 -1.92 -18.81 -5.69
CA SER A 451 -2.35 -20.00 -4.92
C SER A 451 -1.89 -19.99 -3.47
N ASP A 452 -1.03 -19.05 -3.07
CA ASP A 452 -0.62 -18.91 -1.67
C ASP A 452 -1.69 -18.17 -0.87
N PHE A 453 -2.23 -18.82 0.16
CA PHE A 453 -3.30 -18.28 0.99
C PHE A 453 -2.94 -16.98 1.73
N LYS A 454 -1.70 -16.83 2.20
CA LYS A 454 -1.28 -15.60 2.89
C LYS A 454 -1.23 -14.44 1.90
N LEU A 455 -0.67 -14.66 0.72
CA LEU A 455 -0.60 -13.62 -0.32
C LEU A 455 -1.98 -13.27 -0.86
N MET A 456 -2.85 -14.26 -1.07
CA MET A 456 -4.23 -14.03 -1.50
C MET A 456 -4.97 -13.09 -0.55
N LYS A 457 -4.80 -13.20 0.78
CA LYS A 457 -5.46 -12.30 1.74
C LYS A 457 -5.16 -10.83 1.47
N SER A 458 -3.97 -10.52 0.95
CA SER A 458 -3.55 -9.16 0.60
C SER A 458 -4.24 -8.63 -0.66
N PHE A 459 -4.70 -9.51 -1.57
CA PHE A 459 -5.35 -9.16 -2.82
C PHE A 459 -6.88 -9.35 -2.83
N VAL A 460 -7.44 -10.32 -2.11
CA VAL A 460 -8.87 -10.70 -2.24
C VAL A 460 -9.80 -9.52 -2.00
N GLN A 461 -9.62 -8.76 -0.90
CA GLN A 461 -10.50 -7.63 -0.60
C GLN A 461 -10.37 -6.50 -1.64
N PRO A 462 -9.15 -6.01 -1.97
CA PRO A 462 -8.99 -5.03 -3.03
C PRO A 462 -9.65 -5.47 -4.34
N VAL A 463 -9.28 -6.66 -4.82
CA VAL A 463 -9.61 -7.19 -6.14
C VAL A 463 -11.12 -7.42 -6.29
N THR A 464 -11.69 -8.24 -5.41
CA THR A 464 -13.07 -8.69 -5.59
C THR A 464 -14.10 -7.63 -5.18
N GLY A 465 -13.71 -6.65 -4.36
CA GLY A 465 -14.63 -5.72 -3.71
C GLY A 465 -15.67 -6.39 -2.78
N LEU A 466 -15.59 -7.71 -2.63
CA LEU A 466 -16.43 -8.50 -1.76
C LEU A 466 -15.98 -8.21 -0.32
N ARG A 467 -16.92 -7.73 0.52
CA ARG A 467 -16.72 -7.52 1.97
C ARG A 467 -16.45 -8.82 2.75
N TYR A 468 -16.16 -9.93 2.05
CA TYR A 468 -15.84 -11.23 2.62
C TYR A 468 -14.43 -11.29 3.24
N ALA A 469 -13.59 -10.29 2.94
CA ALA A 469 -12.36 -10.02 3.68
C ALA A 469 -12.51 -8.82 4.62
N LYS A 470 -13.71 -8.59 5.17
CA LYS A 470 -13.84 -7.69 6.33
C LYS A 470 -13.11 -8.34 7.51
N GLN A 471 -12.08 -7.62 7.95
CA GLN A 471 -11.34 -7.76 9.20
C GLN A 471 -10.23 -8.83 9.17
N ILE A 472 -9.10 -8.46 8.55
CA ILE A 472 -7.84 -8.82 9.22
C ILE A 472 -7.74 -7.93 10.45
N LEU A 473 -7.73 -8.60 11.59
CA LEU A 473 -7.51 -7.96 12.87
C LEU A 473 -6.14 -7.31 12.87
N SER A 474 -6.07 -6.05 13.32
CA SER A 474 -4.80 -5.40 13.61
C SER A 474 -4.01 -6.22 14.63
N VAL A 475 -2.70 -6.00 14.75
CA VAL A 475 -1.89 -6.61 15.83
C VAL A 475 -2.52 -6.35 17.20
N GLU A 476 -3.13 -5.17 17.38
CA GLU A 476 -3.93 -4.81 18.55
C GLU A 476 -5.10 -5.77 18.77
N GLN A 477 -5.87 -6.03 17.72
CA GLN A 477 -7.04 -6.91 17.77
C GLN A 477 -6.64 -8.39 17.96
N ILE A 478 -5.50 -8.82 17.41
CA ILE A 478 -4.92 -10.16 17.66
C ILE A 478 -4.47 -10.26 19.13
N ARG A 479 -3.84 -9.21 19.69
CA ARG A 479 -3.49 -9.15 21.11
C ARG A 479 -4.73 -9.17 22.00
N GLN A 480 -5.78 -8.44 21.62
CA GLN A 480 -7.07 -8.47 22.33
C GLN A 480 -7.69 -9.85 22.29
N LEU A 481 -7.69 -10.53 21.15
CA LEU A 481 -8.17 -11.91 21.08
C LEU A 481 -7.28 -12.87 21.89
N ASN A 482 -5.95 -12.75 21.88
CA ASN A 482 -5.08 -13.54 22.75
C ASN A 482 -5.32 -13.24 24.23
N HIS A 483 -5.64 -12.01 24.60
CA HIS A 483 -6.01 -11.66 25.97
C HIS A 483 -7.35 -12.27 26.39
N ILE A 484 -8.29 -12.39 25.43
CA ILE A 484 -9.63 -12.95 25.65
C ILE A 484 -9.58 -14.48 25.65
N PHE A 485 -8.97 -15.12 24.64
CA PHE A 485 -9.00 -16.56 24.38
C PHE A 485 -7.73 -17.32 24.80
N GLY A 486 -6.63 -16.62 25.11
CA GLY A 486 -5.37 -17.20 25.53
C GLY A 486 -5.22 -17.33 27.05
N THR A 487 -3.99 -17.25 27.55
CA THR A 487 -3.69 -17.28 28.98
C THR A 487 -4.12 -15.98 29.66
N CYS A 488 -4.76 -16.08 30.82
CA CYS A 488 -5.11 -14.91 31.62
C CYS A 488 -3.84 -14.11 31.96
N PRO A 489 -3.79 -12.79 31.74
CA PRO A 489 -2.60 -12.01 32.08
C PRO A 489 -2.38 -11.86 33.59
N ASN A 490 -3.40 -12.16 34.41
CA ASN A 490 -3.33 -11.99 35.86
C ASN A 490 -2.85 -13.27 36.57
N CYS A 491 -3.37 -14.44 36.17
CA CYS A 491 -3.02 -15.72 36.80
C CYS A 491 -2.31 -16.70 35.87
N HIS A 492 -2.06 -16.32 34.61
CA HIS A 492 -1.42 -17.13 33.56
C HIS A 492 -2.11 -18.46 33.22
N ALA A 493 -3.22 -18.80 33.89
CA ALA A 493 -4.03 -19.97 33.57
C ALA A 493 -4.70 -19.80 32.20
N GLN A 494 -4.83 -20.91 31.47
CA GLN A 494 -5.62 -20.96 30.25
C GLN A 494 -7.07 -20.62 30.58
N ARG A 495 -7.64 -19.62 29.88
CA ARG A 495 -9.03 -19.25 30.08
C ARG A 495 -9.92 -20.38 29.60
N LYS A 496 -10.86 -20.78 30.45
CA LYS A 496 -11.84 -21.82 30.15
C LYS A 496 -13.22 -21.18 30.01
N PRO A 497 -14.05 -21.67 29.10
CA PRO A 497 -15.43 -21.24 29.03
C PRO A 497 -16.18 -21.58 30.31
N LEU A 498 -17.02 -20.65 30.75
CA LEU A 498 -17.94 -20.86 31.85
C LEU A 498 -19.20 -21.54 31.30
N HIS A 499 -19.46 -22.78 31.72
CA HIS A 499 -20.71 -23.47 31.41
C HIS A 499 -21.85 -22.85 32.23
N ASP A 500 -22.45 -21.78 31.69
CA ASP A 500 -23.71 -21.25 32.15
C ASP A 500 -24.63 -21.11 30.92
N ASN A 501 -25.86 -21.63 31.01
CA ASN A 501 -26.84 -21.75 29.92
C ASN A 501 -27.27 -20.41 29.29
N LYS A 502 -26.69 -19.29 29.75
CA LYS A 502 -27.08 -17.93 29.41
C LYS A 502 -25.94 -17.04 28.87
N LEU A 503 -24.66 -17.45 28.86
CA LEU A 503 -23.54 -16.56 28.48
C LEU A 503 -22.35 -17.30 27.84
N ILE A 504 -21.72 -16.73 26.79
CA ILE A 504 -20.33 -17.09 26.41
C ILE A 504 -19.38 -16.16 27.18
N LYS A 505 -18.97 -16.61 28.36
CA LYS A 505 -17.94 -15.96 29.19
C LYS A 505 -16.74 -16.88 29.36
N LEU A 506 -15.58 -16.28 29.51
CA LEU A 506 -14.33 -16.99 29.79
C LEU A 506 -13.89 -16.69 31.24
N THR A 507 -13.62 -17.74 31.99
CA THR A 507 -13.17 -17.70 33.38
C THR A 507 -11.81 -18.39 33.55
N CYS A 508 -11.13 -18.12 34.66
CA CYS A 508 -9.88 -18.79 35.02
C CYS A 508 -10.10 -19.93 36.04
N GLY A 509 -11.37 -20.30 36.30
CA GLY A 509 -11.76 -21.29 37.32
C GLY A 509 -12.09 -20.66 38.69
N LYS A 510 -12.82 -21.40 39.54
CA LYS A 510 -13.43 -20.90 40.79
C LYS A 510 -12.45 -20.37 41.85
N ASN A 511 -11.16 -20.71 41.78
CA ASN A 511 -10.19 -20.43 42.85
C ASN A 511 -9.21 -19.27 42.58
N ASN A 512 -9.33 -18.57 41.45
CA ASN A 512 -8.27 -17.64 40.99
C ASN A 512 -8.59 -16.13 41.12
N ASN A 513 -9.70 -15.73 41.75
CA ASN A 513 -10.12 -14.33 41.96
C ASN A 513 -10.02 -13.41 40.71
N CYS A 514 -10.09 -13.99 39.51
CA CYS A 514 -9.96 -13.27 38.24
C CYS A 514 -11.35 -12.92 37.68
N PRO A 515 -11.55 -11.71 37.13
CA PRO A 515 -12.84 -11.32 36.56
C PRO A 515 -13.17 -12.16 35.32
N GLU A 516 -14.46 -12.50 35.20
CA GLU A 516 -15.02 -13.12 34.01
C GLU A 516 -14.93 -12.16 32.82
N VAL A 517 -14.57 -12.68 31.64
CA VAL A 517 -14.48 -11.88 30.42
C VAL A 517 -15.64 -12.24 29.51
N GLY A 518 -16.50 -11.25 29.23
CA GLY A 518 -17.56 -11.36 28.24
C GLY A 518 -17.02 -11.20 26.82
N ILE A 519 -17.65 -11.87 25.85
CA ILE A 519 -17.30 -11.79 24.44
C ILE A 519 -18.42 -11.06 23.70
N SER A 520 -18.10 -9.98 22.99
CA SER A 520 -19.06 -9.29 22.10
C SER A 520 -19.33 -10.09 20.83
N LEU A 521 -20.44 -9.80 20.14
CA LEU A 521 -20.80 -10.45 18.87
C LEU A 521 -19.70 -10.29 17.81
N GLU A 522 -19.09 -9.10 17.71
CA GLU A 522 -18.01 -8.82 16.76
C GLU A 522 -16.72 -9.59 17.08
N GLN A 523 -16.37 -9.71 18.36
CA GLN A 523 -15.21 -10.50 18.81
C GLN A 523 -15.42 -11.98 18.56
N LEU A 524 -16.64 -12.48 18.79
CA LEU A 524 -17.01 -13.87 18.51
C LEU A 524 -16.97 -14.15 17.01
N GLU A 525 -17.54 -13.28 16.18
CA GLU A 525 -17.51 -13.41 14.72
C GLU A 525 -16.07 -13.41 14.18
N SER A 526 -15.21 -12.58 14.77
CA SER A 526 -13.79 -12.53 14.44
C SER A 526 -13.07 -13.84 14.79
N ALA A 527 -13.33 -14.40 15.97
CA ALA A 527 -12.72 -15.66 16.41
C ALA A 527 -13.15 -16.86 15.53
N ILE A 528 -14.45 -16.98 15.21
CA ILE A 528 -14.99 -18.04 14.35
C ILE A 528 -14.31 -18.05 12.98
N ARG A 529 -14.05 -16.86 12.41
CA ARG A 529 -13.40 -16.71 11.11
C ARG A 529 -11.91 -17.04 11.15
N ILE A 530 -11.23 -16.85 12.29
CA ILE A 530 -9.81 -17.18 12.45
C ILE A 530 -9.61 -18.69 12.58
N LEU A 531 -10.45 -19.32 13.39
CA LEU A 531 -10.38 -20.74 13.71
C LEU A 531 -10.97 -21.63 12.60
N ASP A 532 -11.47 -21.02 11.52
CA ASP A 532 -12.08 -21.69 10.36
C ASP A 532 -13.13 -22.74 10.76
N VAL A 533 -13.95 -22.41 11.78
CA VAL A 533 -14.86 -23.40 12.39
C VAL A 533 -15.96 -23.80 11.40
N PRO A 534 -15.95 -25.06 10.90
CA PRO A 534 -16.95 -25.52 9.95
C PRO A 534 -18.15 -26.11 10.69
N CYS A 535 -19.33 -26.04 10.08
CA CYS A 535 -20.49 -26.82 10.52
C CYS A 535 -20.18 -28.31 10.32
N LYS A 536 -20.27 -29.13 11.37
CA LYS A 536 -20.00 -30.57 11.29
C LYS A 536 -20.94 -31.34 10.35
N LYS A 537 -22.09 -30.77 9.96
CA LYS A 537 -23.06 -31.44 9.07
C LYS A 537 -22.98 -31.02 7.61
N CYS A 538 -22.79 -29.73 7.33
CA CYS A 538 -22.81 -29.21 5.96
C CYS A 538 -21.54 -28.44 5.58
N GLU A 539 -20.52 -28.46 6.43
CA GLU A 539 -19.20 -27.82 6.24
C GLU A 539 -19.24 -26.31 5.98
N SER A 540 -20.42 -25.68 6.10
CA SER A 540 -20.58 -24.24 5.99
C SER A 540 -19.90 -23.54 7.16
N GLN A 541 -19.29 -22.39 6.91
CA GLN A 541 -18.62 -21.62 7.95
C GLN A 541 -19.63 -21.20 9.02
N ALA A 542 -19.33 -21.48 10.29
CA ALA A 542 -20.17 -21.04 11.39
C ALA A 542 -20.28 -19.50 11.42
N VAL A 543 -21.40 -18.99 11.95
CA VAL A 543 -21.65 -17.56 12.11
C VAL A 543 -21.98 -17.23 13.56
N ALA A 544 -21.63 -16.02 14.00
CA ALA A 544 -22.05 -15.51 15.29
C ALA A 544 -23.48 -14.96 15.19
N LYS A 545 -24.33 -15.29 16.16
CA LYS A 545 -25.70 -14.78 16.31
C LYS A 545 -25.91 -14.27 17.73
N MET A 546 -26.93 -13.45 17.93
CA MET A 546 -27.28 -12.91 19.24
C MET A 546 -28.69 -13.36 19.64
N ARG A 547 -28.88 -13.78 20.89
CA ARG A 547 -30.21 -14.07 21.46
C ARG A 547 -30.88 -12.76 21.90
N LYS A 548 -32.20 -12.81 22.14
CA LYS A 548 -33.00 -11.66 22.62
C LYS A 548 -32.51 -11.04 23.93
N ASN A 549 -31.72 -11.77 24.71
CA ASN A 549 -31.09 -11.32 25.96
C ASN A 549 -29.65 -10.80 25.78
N ASN A 550 -29.25 -10.41 24.56
CA ASN A 550 -27.90 -9.94 24.19
C ASN A 550 -26.76 -10.95 24.38
N THR A 551 -27.06 -12.24 24.49
CA THR A 551 -26.03 -13.29 24.52
C THR A 551 -25.58 -13.67 23.10
N ALA A 552 -24.29 -13.54 22.80
CA ALA A 552 -23.69 -14.01 21.55
C ALA A 552 -23.49 -15.54 21.55
N TYR A 553 -23.73 -16.22 20.43
CA TYR A 553 -23.55 -17.67 20.25
C TYR A 553 -23.15 -18.05 18.82
N MET A 554 -22.63 -19.26 18.63
CA MET A 554 -22.25 -19.81 17.32
C MET A 554 -23.39 -20.64 16.72
N SER A 555 -23.65 -20.50 15.41
CA SER A 555 -24.71 -21.24 14.72
C SER A 555 -24.32 -21.54 13.28
N CYS A 556 -24.87 -22.61 12.72
CA CYS A 556 -24.83 -22.85 11.28
C CYS A 556 -25.63 -21.74 10.55
N PRO A 557 -25.10 -21.16 9.46
CA PRO A 557 -25.85 -20.18 8.67
C PRO A 557 -27.13 -20.77 8.05
N ASN A 558 -27.17 -22.09 7.83
CA ASN A 558 -28.31 -22.82 7.28
C ASN A 558 -29.21 -23.46 8.35
N PHE A 559 -28.98 -23.13 9.63
CA PHE A 559 -29.79 -23.64 10.75
C PHE A 559 -31.27 -23.27 10.58
N ASN A 560 -32.17 -24.26 10.68
CA ASN A 560 -33.62 -24.18 10.42
C ASN A 560 -34.04 -23.94 8.95
N LYS A 561 -33.13 -24.06 7.99
CA LYS A 561 -33.47 -24.12 6.55
C LYS A 561 -33.25 -25.53 6.01
N ASP A 562 -31.98 -25.89 5.79
CA ASP A 562 -31.58 -27.16 5.18
C ASP A 562 -30.49 -27.88 6.00
N CYS A 563 -30.27 -27.42 7.24
CA CYS A 563 -29.31 -28.00 8.16
C CYS A 563 -29.88 -27.94 9.58
N ASP A 564 -29.99 -29.10 10.22
CA ASP A 564 -30.40 -29.29 11.62
C ASP A 564 -29.18 -29.37 12.57
N GLY A 565 -27.97 -29.27 12.02
CA GLY A 565 -26.73 -29.21 12.76
C GLY A 565 -26.57 -27.89 13.53
N TRP A 566 -26.58 -28.00 14.87
CA TRP A 566 -25.99 -27.11 15.89
C TRP A 566 -26.76 -25.92 16.48
N PRO A 567 -26.68 -25.80 17.82
CA PRO A 567 -25.67 -24.90 18.42
C PRO A 567 -24.65 -25.64 19.31
N TYR A 568 -23.35 -25.37 19.16
CA TYR A 568 -22.33 -25.69 20.17
C TYR A 568 -21.90 -24.44 20.95
N TYR A 569 -21.35 -24.70 22.13
CA TYR A 569 -20.72 -23.70 22.98
C TYR A 569 -19.26 -23.50 22.54
N LEU A 570 -18.71 -22.32 22.79
CA LEU A 570 -17.32 -21.96 22.49
C LEU A 570 -16.29 -22.98 23.05
N THR A 571 -16.70 -23.75 24.06
CA THR A 571 -16.00 -24.88 24.69
C THR A 571 -15.55 -25.96 23.73
N ASP A 572 -16.32 -26.19 22.67
CA ASP A 572 -16.11 -27.35 21.80
C ASP A 572 -15.23 -26.98 20.59
N CYS A 573 -14.88 -25.69 20.47
CA CYS A 573 -14.13 -25.10 19.35
C CYS A 573 -12.74 -24.57 19.74
N LEU A 574 -12.53 -24.19 21.01
CA LEU A 574 -11.23 -23.84 21.60
C LEU A 574 -10.50 -25.11 22.04
#